data_AF-Q5J1P7-F1
#
_entry.id   AF-Q5J1P7-F1
#
_cell.length_a   1.000
_cell.length_b   1.000
_cell.length_c   1.000
_cell.angle_alpha   90.00
_cell.angle_beta   90.00
_cell.angle_gamma   90.00
#
_symmetry.space_group_name_H-M   'P 1'
#
loop_
_entity.id
_entity.type
_entity.pdbx_description
1 polymer ?
#
loop_
_entity_poly.entity_id
_entity_poly.type
_entity_poly.pdbx_seq_one_letter_code
_entity_poly.pdbx_strand_id
1 'polypeptide(L)'
;GHPKFSKKAHNDGKTREKSIHQANLRRFCRICGNSFKTDKHKRSYPVHGPVDAKTQSLLRKKEKRATSWPDLIARVFRIDVKADIDSIHPTEFCHNCWRIMHRRFSSAPCEVYFPRNTTMEWHPHSPSCDICHSTRRGLKRKRHHTRELLSKRIKMMLDRARQVRRRQRRALAKASSQEG
;
A
#
# COMPACT_ATOMS: atom_id res chain seq x y z
N GLY A 1 8.88 -44.68 -10.69
CA GLY A 1 9.41 -43.30 -10.79
C GLY A 1 8.42 -42.32 -10.19
N HIS A 2 8.83 -41.54 -9.19
CA HIS A 2 7.94 -40.59 -8.50
C HIS A 2 7.41 -39.48 -9.43
N PRO A 3 6.14 -39.04 -9.30
CA PRO A 3 5.52 -38.18 -10.30
C PRO A 3 6.01 -36.73 -10.21
N LYS A 4 6.45 -36.20 -11.34
CA LYS A 4 6.89 -34.80 -11.58
C LYS A 4 5.80 -33.74 -11.35
N PHE A 5 4.55 -34.15 -11.05
CA PHE A 5 3.41 -33.26 -10.86
C PHE A 5 3.46 -32.42 -9.57
N SER A 6 3.99 -32.97 -8.48
CA SER A 6 4.02 -32.27 -7.18
C SER A 6 4.99 -31.06 -7.18
N LYS A 7 6.10 -31.17 -7.94
CA LYS A 7 7.09 -30.08 -8.10
C LYS A 7 6.53 -28.87 -8.85
N LYS A 8 5.61 -29.07 -9.80
CA LYS A 8 5.05 -28.00 -10.64
C LYS A 8 4.12 -27.10 -9.84
N ALA A 9 3.16 -27.68 -9.11
CA ALA A 9 2.23 -26.93 -8.26
C ALA A 9 2.92 -26.17 -7.11
N HIS A 10 3.96 -26.76 -6.51
CA HIS A 10 4.77 -26.08 -5.49
C HIS A 10 5.55 -24.88 -6.07
N ASN A 11 6.05 -25.00 -7.31
CA ASN A 11 6.74 -23.90 -7.98
C ASN A 11 5.79 -22.75 -8.32
N ASP A 12 4.58 -23.06 -8.81
CA ASP A 12 3.55 -22.08 -9.13
C ASP A 12 3.05 -21.32 -7.88
N GLY A 13 2.99 -21.99 -6.72
CA GLY A 13 2.72 -21.34 -5.44
C GLY A 13 3.82 -20.35 -5.04
N LYS A 14 5.08 -20.76 -5.17
CA LYS A 14 6.25 -19.94 -4.81
C LYS A 14 6.41 -18.71 -5.71
N THR A 15 6.11 -18.81 -7.00
CA THR A 15 6.15 -17.68 -7.94
C THR A 15 5.04 -16.66 -7.62
N ARG A 16 3.84 -17.14 -7.27
CA ARG A 16 2.73 -16.28 -6.84
C ARG A 16 3.03 -15.54 -5.52
N GLU A 17 3.65 -16.18 -4.55
CA GLU A 17 4.02 -15.53 -3.29
C GLU A 17 5.05 -14.41 -3.50
N LYS A 18 6.03 -14.64 -4.38
CA LYS A 18 7.01 -13.62 -4.79
C LYS A 18 6.35 -12.42 -5.47
N SER A 19 5.39 -12.64 -6.37
CA SER A 19 4.69 -11.52 -7.04
C SER A 19 3.83 -10.72 -6.07
N ILE A 20 3.19 -11.38 -5.10
CA ILE A 20 2.45 -10.70 -4.02
C ILE A 20 3.41 -9.87 -3.16
N HIS A 21 4.57 -10.43 -2.80
CA HIS A 21 5.59 -9.70 -2.04
C HIS A 21 6.05 -8.45 -2.79
N GLN A 22 6.38 -8.57 -4.07
CA GLN A 22 6.77 -7.43 -4.90
C GLN A 22 5.66 -6.38 -5.01
N ALA A 23 4.40 -6.79 -5.15
CA ALA A 23 3.26 -5.88 -5.14
C ALA A 23 3.08 -5.16 -3.79
N ASN A 24 3.45 -5.81 -2.69
CA ASN A 24 3.43 -5.19 -1.37
C ASN A 24 4.58 -4.20 -1.19
N LEU A 25 5.79 -4.48 -1.70
CA LEU A 25 6.94 -3.57 -1.67
C LEU A 25 6.60 -2.21 -2.30
N ARG A 26 5.84 -2.20 -3.40
CA ARG A 26 5.37 -0.98 -4.08
C ARG A 26 4.48 -0.08 -3.23
N ARG A 27 4.09 -0.51 -2.03
CA ARG A 27 3.29 0.30 -1.09
C ARG A 27 4.14 1.05 -0.08
N PHE A 28 5.45 0.86 -0.09
CA PHE A 28 6.34 1.43 0.91
C PHE A 28 7.35 2.38 0.28
N CYS A 29 7.77 3.36 1.07
CA CYS A 29 8.84 4.26 0.70
C CYS A 29 10.20 3.59 0.92
N ARG A 30 11.04 3.52 -0.12
CA ARG A 30 12.42 3.00 -0.03
C ARG A 30 13.29 3.70 1.02
N ILE A 31 13.09 5.01 1.19
CA ILE A 31 13.94 5.87 2.03
C ILE A 31 13.53 5.80 3.52
N CYS A 32 12.25 5.98 3.82
CA CYS A 32 11.77 6.07 5.22
C CYS A 32 10.95 4.88 5.69
N GLY A 33 10.67 3.90 4.83
CA GLY A 33 9.90 2.71 5.20
C GLY A 33 8.40 2.90 5.38
N ASN A 34 7.92 4.15 5.41
CA ASN A 34 6.50 4.41 5.60
C ASN A 34 5.66 3.94 4.40
N SER A 35 4.48 3.39 4.69
CA SER A 35 3.51 3.05 3.66
C SER A 35 2.95 4.30 2.99
N PHE A 36 2.76 4.26 1.68
CA PHE A 36 2.10 5.32 0.94
C PHE A 36 0.63 5.44 1.37
N LYS A 37 0.17 6.69 1.52
CA LYS A 37 -1.25 6.97 1.74
C LYS A 37 -2.06 6.48 0.55
N THR A 38 -3.28 6.01 0.81
CA THR A 38 -4.20 5.56 -0.25
C THR A 38 -5.01 6.71 -0.87
N ASP A 39 -4.66 7.96 -0.57
CA ASP A 39 -5.41 9.13 -1.05
C ASP A 39 -5.26 9.35 -2.57
N LYS A 40 -6.12 10.21 -3.13
CA LYS A 40 -6.14 10.55 -4.57
C LYS A 40 -4.84 11.22 -5.06
N HIS A 41 -3.97 11.68 -4.16
CA HIS A 41 -2.77 12.46 -4.48
C HIS A 41 -1.50 11.67 -4.12
N LYS A 42 -1.46 10.37 -4.47
CA LYS A 42 -0.27 9.52 -4.38
C LYS A 42 0.90 10.10 -5.17
N ARG A 43 1.66 10.98 -4.52
CA ARG A 43 2.93 11.50 -5.01
C ARG A 43 4.03 10.56 -4.52
N SER A 44 4.29 9.53 -5.31
CA SER A 44 5.51 8.74 -5.25
C SER A 44 6.49 9.24 -6.33
N TYR A 45 7.76 8.93 -6.12
CA TYR A 45 8.86 9.26 -7.02
C TYR A 45 9.69 8.00 -7.22
N PRO A 46 10.22 7.75 -8.43
CA PRO A 46 10.99 6.54 -8.70
C PRO A 46 12.34 6.60 -7.99
N VAL A 47 12.82 5.45 -7.51
CA VAL A 47 14.15 5.34 -6.88
C VAL A 47 15.27 5.39 -7.92
N HIS A 48 15.00 4.88 -9.12
CA HIS A 48 15.96 4.78 -10.22
C HIS A 48 15.60 5.69 -11.40
N GLY A 49 16.57 5.88 -12.29
CA GLY A 49 16.40 6.66 -13.52
C GLY A 49 16.77 8.14 -13.37
N PRO A 50 16.60 8.91 -14.45
CA PRO A 50 16.84 10.35 -14.44
C PRO A 50 15.85 11.07 -13.55
N VAL A 51 16.27 12.20 -12.98
CA VAL A 51 15.37 13.05 -12.21
C VAL A 51 14.34 13.71 -13.13
N ASP A 52 13.15 14.02 -12.62
CA ASP A 52 12.13 14.73 -13.39
C ASP A 52 12.59 16.16 -13.76
N ALA A 53 11.99 16.74 -14.80
CA ALA A 53 12.36 18.07 -15.30
C ALA A 53 12.29 19.18 -14.23
N LYS A 54 11.33 19.06 -13.29
CA LYS A 54 11.18 19.98 -12.17
C LYS A 54 12.39 19.92 -11.23
N THR A 55 12.81 18.72 -10.86
CA THR A 55 13.95 18.45 -9.99
C THR A 55 15.25 18.81 -10.70
N GLN A 56 15.38 18.46 -11.99
CA GLN A 56 16.54 18.83 -12.82
C GLN A 56 16.75 20.33 -12.89
N SER A 57 15.68 21.10 -13.06
CA SER A 57 15.75 22.58 -13.13
C SER A 57 16.30 23.21 -11.85
N LEU A 58 16.01 22.61 -10.69
CA LEU A 58 16.53 23.05 -9.39
C LEU A 58 18.01 22.73 -9.22
N LEU A 59 18.46 21.57 -9.72
CA LEU A 59 19.87 21.18 -9.67
C LEU A 59 20.74 22.06 -10.57
N ARG A 60 20.25 22.40 -11.76
CA ARG A 60 20.96 23.29 -12.72
C ARG A 60 21.23 24.68 -12.13
N LYS A 61 20.28 25.26 -11.38
CA LYS A 61 20.45 26.56 -10.70
C LYS A 61 21.59 26.59 -9.66
N LYS A 62 22.10 25.42 -9.26
CA LYS A 62 23.12 25.25 -8.22
C LYS A 62 24.40 24.58 -8.74
N GLU A 63 24.59 24.50 -10.06
CA GLU A 63 25.71 23.82 -10.73
C GLU A 63 25.94 22.37 -10.24
N LYS A 64 24.89 21.71 -9.75
CA LYS A 64 25.04 20.37 -9.15
C LYS A 64 25.04 19.31 -10.24
N ARG A 65 26.14 18.53 -10.29
CA ARG A 65 26.38 17.44 -11.26
C ARG A 65 25.42 16.23 -11.16
N ALA A 66 24.51 16.19 -10.19
CA ALA A 66 23.58 15.05 -10.08
C ALA A 66 22.50 15.13 -11.15
N THR A 67 22.30 14.04 -11.88
CA THR A 67 21.28 13.93 -12.95
C THR A 67 20.32 12.76 -12.73
N SER A 68 20.58 11.92 -11.73
CA SER A 68 19.84 10.69 -11.46
C SER A 68 19.28 10.65 -10.03
N TRP A 69 18.15 9.95 -9.85
CA TRP A 69 17.57 9.72 -8.53
C TRP A 69 18.53 8.98 -7.58
N PRO A 70 19.24 7.91 -8.00
CA PRO A 70 20.22 7.24 -7.14
C PRO A 70 21.28 8.19 -6.58
N ASP A 71 21.82 9.11 -7.39
CA ASP A 71 22.85 10.03 -6.93
C ASP A 71 22.32 11.07 -5.93
N LEU A 72 21.07 11.51 -6.08
CA LEU A 72 20.44 12.39 -5.11
C LEU A 72 20.12 11.67 -3.80
N ILE A 73 19.65 10.43 -3.87
CA ILE A 73 19.31 9.62 -2.69
C ILE A 73 20.58 9.32 -1.88
N ALA A 74 21.64 8.88 -2.54
CA ALA A 74 22.93 8.64 -1.90
C ALA A 74 23.49 9.91 -1.25
N ARG A 75 23.40 11.07 -1.93
CA ARG A 75 23.92 12.33 -1.41
C ARG A 75 23.14 12.87 -0.20
N VAL A 76 21.81 12.78 -0.23
CA VAL A 76 20.96 13.40 0.80
C VAL A 76 20.72 12.46 1.98
N PHE A 77 20.48 11.17 1.71
CA PHE A 77 20.08 10.20 2.72
C PHE A 77 21.19 9.21 3.07
N ARG A 78 22.31 9.21 2.34
CA ARG A 78 23.41 8.24 2.52
C ARG A 78 22.93 6.78 2.36
N ILE A 79 21.94 6.58 1.49
CA ILE A 79 21.40 5.27 1.12
C ILE A 79 21.92 4.94 -0.28
N ASP A 80 22.62 3.82 -0.41
CA ASP A 80 22.89 3.27 -1.73
C ASP A 80 21.68 2.49 -2.21
N VAL A 81 21.14 2.92 -3.35
CA VAL A 81 20.03 2.26 -4.04
C VAL A 81 20.48 1.64 -5.35
N LYS A 82 21.73 1.80 -5.78
CA LYS A 82 22.21 1.23 -7.05
C LYS A 82 22.26 -0.30 -7.00
N ALA A 83 22.45 -0.86 -5.82
CA ALA A 83 22.40 -2.29 -5.55
C ALA A 83 20.99 -2.82 -5.21
N ASP A 84 19.95 -1.97 -5.28
CA ASP A 84 18.59 -2.41 -4.99
C ASP A 84 18.13 -3.47 -5.99
N ILE A 85 17.44 -4.48 -5.45
CA ILE A 85 16.80 -5.56 -6.21
C ILE A 85 15.29 -5.43 -6.01
N ASP A 86 14.52 -5.29 -7.08
CA ASP A 86 13.05 -5.08 -7.06
C ASP A 86 12.25 -6.17 -6.32
N SER A 87 12.82 -7.36 -6.17
CA SER A 87 12.21 -8.46 -5.40
C SER A 87 12.42 -8.38 -3.89
N ILE A 88 13.21 -7.41 -3.44
CA ILE A 88 13.58 -7.18 -2.04
C ILE A 88 13.25 -5.73 -1.63
N HIS A 89 13.51 -4.76 -2.50
CA HIS A 89 13.47 -3.33 -2.19
C HIS A 89 12.26 -2.64 -2.86
N PRO A 90 11.67 -1.61 -2.21
CA PRO A 90 10.69 -0.76 -2.88
C PRO A 90 11.33 0.06 -4.00
N THR A 91 10.60 0.19 -5.11
CA THR A 91 11.06 0.91 -6.31
C THR A 91 10.69 2.39 -6.30
N GLU A 92 10.00 2.86 -5.25
CA GLU A 92 9.48 4.21 -5.13
C GLU A 92 9.74 4.81 -3.75
N PHE A 93 9.75 6.14 -3.66
CA PHE A 93 9.82 6.87 -2.40
C PHE A 93 8.78 7.98 -2.29
N CYS A 94 8.47 8.39 -1.06
CA CYS A 94 7.34 9.28 -0.78
C CYS A 94 7.66 10.77 -0.99
N HIS A 95 6.60 11.56 -1.18
CA HIS A 95 6.70 13.01 -1.30
C HIS A 95 7.35 13.73 -0.11
N ASN A 96 7.27 13.19 1.11
CA ASN A 96 7.97 13.79 2.26
C ASN A 96 9.49 13.68 2.09
N CYS A 97 9.99 12.52 1.66
CA CYS A 97 11.41 12.33 1.37
C CYS A 97 11.85 13.19 0.17
N TRP A 98 11.00 13.30 -0.86
CA TRP A 98 11.24 14.24 -1.96
C TRP A 98 11.35 15.69 -1.47
N ARG A 99 10.48 16.13 -0.55
CA ARG A 99 10.52 17.49 0.02
C ARG A 99 11.79 17.75 0.82
N ILE A 100 12.27 16.76 1.58
CA ILE A 100 13.55 16.85 2.30
C ILE A 100 14.69 17.05 1.29
N MET A 101 14.74 16.21 0.26
CA MET A 101 15.71 16.31 -0.82
C MET A 101 15.65 17.68 -1.50
N HIS A 102 14.45 18.12 -1.92
CA HIS A 102 14.22 19.41 -2.55
C HIS A 102 14.70 20.58 -1.69
N ARG A 103 14.40 20.59 -0.38
CA ARG A 103 14.84 21.65 0.54
C ARG A 103 16.35 21.74 0.65
N ARG A 104 17.05 20.60 0.75
CA ARG A 104 18.52 20.53 0.79
C ARG A 104 19.19 21.15 -0.46
N PHE A 105 18.47 21.19 -1.58
CA PHE A 105 18.96 21.82 -2.81
C PHE A 105 18.43 23.25 -3.04
N SER A 106 17.47 23.73 -2.24
CA SER A 106 16.77 25.02 -2.46
C SER A 106 17.38 26.22 -1.73
N SER A 107 18.60 26.13 -1.17
CA SER A 107 19.26 27.19 -0.37
C SER A 107 18.57 27.65 0.92
N ALA A 108 17.34 27.19 1.21
CA ALA A 108 16.66 27.54 2.44
C ALA A 108 17.43 26.99 3.66
N PRO A 109 17.62 27.78 4.74
CA PRO A 109 18.20 27.27 5.98
C PRO A 109 17.41 26.04 6.43
N CYS A 110 18.13 24.94 6.59
CA CYS A 110 17.58 23.60 6.64
C CYS A 110 17.97 22.95 7.96
N GLU A 111 17.38 23.42 9.07
CA GLU A 111 17.20 22.61 10.27
C GLU A 111 16.13 21.54 9.98
N VAL A 112 16.47 20.56 9.15
CA VAL A 112 15.55 19.47 8.86
C VAL A 112 15.96 18.29 9.71
N TYR A 113 15.06 17.93 10.62
CA TYR A 113 14.88 16.62 11.22
C TYR A 113 15.35 15.54 10.23
N PHE A 114 16.58 15.10 10.41
CA PHE A 114 17.01 13.84 9.82
C PHE A 114 16.03 12.80 10.36
N PRO A 115 15.35 12.02 9.52
CA PRO A 115 14.80 10.76 10.00
C PRO A 115 16.02 10.01 10.53
N ARG A 116 16.17 9.96 11.85
CA ARG A 116 17.24 9.28 12.59
C ARG A 116 17.09 7.75 12.47
N ASN A 117 16.33 7.30 11.48
CA ASN A 117 16.08 5.92 11.23
C ASN A 117 17.23 5.45 10.37
N THR A 118 18.11 4.68 11.01
CA THR A 118 18.88 3.61 10.36
C THR A 118 18.15 3.14 9.11
N THR A 119 18.84 3.16 7.97
CA THR A 119 18.32 2.70 6.67
C THR A 119 17.43 1.48 6.90
N MET A 120 16.15 1.58 6.52
CA MET A 120 15.24 0.45 6.71
C MET A 120 15.83 -0.78 6.02
N GLU A 121 15.95 -1.86 6.78
CA GLU A 121 16.47 -3.11 6.27
C GLU A 121 15.38 -3.85 5.48
N TRP A 122 15.69 -4.18 4.24
CA TRP A 122 14.80 -4.87 3.32
C TRP A 122 15.30 -6.29 3.12
N HIS A 123 14.38 -7.25 3.27
CA HIS A 123 14.70 -8.67 3.22
C HIS A 123 13.93 -9.35 2.09
N PRO A 124 14.51 -10.38 1.44
CA PRO A 124 13.78 -11.19 0.48
C PRO A 124 12.55 -11.84 1.12
N HIS A 125 11.59 -12.21 0.28
CA HIS A 125 10.41 -12.91 0.77
C HIS A 125 10.77 -14.24 1.44
N SER A 126 10.28 -14.41 2.66
CA SER A 126 10.34 -15.64 3.45
C SER A 126 8.94 -15.99 4.01
N PRO A 127 8.71 -17.21 4.52
CA PRO A 127 7.46 -17.57 5.19
C PRO A 127 7.12 -16.67 6.40
N SER A 128 8.12 -16.06 7.04
CA SER A 128 7.98 -15.12 8.17
C SER A 128 7.98 -13.64 7.75
N CYS A 129 7.84 -13.32 6.45
CA CYS A 129 7.95 -11.97 5.93
C CYS A 129 6.90 -10.98 6.50
N ASP A 130 7.33 -10.00 7.29
CA ASP A 130 6.46 -9.01 7.94
C ASP A 130 5.63 -8.17 6.97
N ILE A 131 6.18 -7.86 5.81
CA ILE A 131 5.50 -7.10 4.75
C ILE A 131 4.28 -7.86 4.23
N CYS A 132 4.42 -9.16 4.00
CA CYS A 132 3.33 -10.02 3.57
C CYS A 132 2.35 -10.34 4.70
N HIS A 133 2.86 -10.56 5.92
CA HIS A 133 2.02 -10.82 7.10
C HIS A 133 1.12 -9.64 7.46
N SER A 134 1.68 -8.43 7.52
CA SER A 134 0.93 -7.19 7.79
C SER A 134 -0.16 -6.95 6.73
N THR A 135 0.16 -7.14 5.45
CA THR A 135 -0.81 -7.02 4.36
C THR A 135 -1.93 -8.06 4.48
N ARG A 136 -1.60 -9.33 4.74
CA ARG A 136 -2.60 -10.40 4.91
C ARG A 136 -3.52 -10.12 6.10
N ARG A 137 -2.97 -9.65 7.23
CA ARG A 137 -3.77 -9.23 8.40
C ARG A 137 -4.70 -8.06 8.06
N GLY A 138 -4.22 -7.07 7.32
CA GLY A 138 -5.03 -5.94 6.83
C GLY A 138 -6.21 -6.39 5.96
N LEU A 139 -5.97 -7.30 5.01
CA LEU A 139 -7.01 -7.88 4.16
C LEU A 139 -8.04 -8.68 4.95
N LYS A 140 -7.61 -9.50 5.93
CA LYS A 140 -8.51 -10.26 6.80
C LYS A 140 -9.45 -9.34 7.59
N ARG A 141 -8.92 -8.25 8.17
CA ARG A 141 -9.72 -7.23 8.88
C ARG A 141 -10.74 -6.56 7.96
N LYS A 142 -10.32 -6.14 6.76
CA LYS A 142 -11.21 -5.50 5.78
C LYS A 142 -12.35 -6.43 5.35
N ARG A 143 -12.05 -7.71 5.09
CA ARG A 143 -13.06 -8.73 4.74
C ARG A 143 -14.07 -8.95 5.86
N HIS A 144 -13.61 -9.01 7.11
CA HIS A 144 -14.50 -9.15 8.27
C HIS A 144 -15.47 -7.97 8.36
N HIS A 145 -14.95 -6.73 8.29
CA HIS A 145 -15.76 -5.52 8.34
C HIS A 145 -16.80 -5.45 7.21
N THR A 146 -16.42 -5.76 5.97
CA THR A 146 -17.37 -5.81 4.84
C THR A 146 -18.45 -6.86 5.05
N ARG A 147 -18.08 -8.05 5.53
CA ARG A 147 -19.05 -9.14 5.80
C ARG A 147 -20.04 -8.76 6.90
N GLU A 148 -19.56 -8.07 7.95
CA GLU A 148 -20.41 -7.60 9.03
C GLU A 148 -21.42 -6.54 8.55
N LEU A 149 -20.97 -5.57 7.75
CA LEU A 149 -21.85 -4.58 7.13
C LEU A 149 -22.92 -5.22 6.24
N LEU A 150 -22.53 -6.19 5.40
CA LEU A 150 -23.48 -6.92 4.56
C LEU A 150 -24.50 -7.70 5.40
N SER A 151 -24.04 -8.37 6.46
CA SER A 151 -24.91 -9.12 7.36
C SER A 151 -25.91 -8.22 8.07
N LYS A 152 -25.47 -7.04 8.54
CA LYS A 152 -26.35 -6.00 9.12
C LYS A 152 -27.40 -5.53 8.11
N ARG A 153 -27.00 -5.28 6.86
CA ARG A 153 -27.90 -4.85 5.79
C ARG A 153 -28.95 -5.91 5.46
N ILE A 154 -28.56 -7.18 5.38
CA ILE A 154 -29.49 -8.30 5.16
C ILE A 154 -30.50 -8.41 6.31
N LYS A 155 -30.03 -8.34 7.57
CA LYS A 155 -30.91 -8.37 8.75
C LYS A 155 -31.95 -7.27 8.72
N MET A 156 -31.54 -6.02 8.41
CA MET A 156 -32.47 -4.90 8.26
C MET A 156 -33.54 -5.14 7.20
N MET A 157 -33.17 -5.69 6.03
CA MET A 157 -34.13 -5.98 4.97
C MET A 157 -35.15 -7.05 5.40
N LEU A 158 -34.69 -8.10 6.08
CA LEU A 158 -35.57 -9.16 6.59
C LEU A 158 -36.52 -8.65 7.68
N ASP A 159 -36.05 -7.81 8.59
CA ASP A 159 -36.89 -7.23 9.64
C ASP A 159 -37.94 -6.27 9.06
N ARG A 160 -37.58 -5.48 8.04
CA ARG A 160 -38.54 -4.64 7.31
C ARG A 160 -39.61 -5.48 6.61
N ALA A 161 -39.22 -6.58 5.95
CA ALA A 161 -40.16 -7.50 5.32
C ALA A 161 -41.11 -8.17 6.34
N ARG A 162 -40.59 -8.54 7.53
CA ARG A 162 -41.41 -9.07 8.63
C ARG A 162 -42.41 -8.04 9.15
N GLN A 163 -42.01 -6.78 9.31
CA GLN A 163 -42.91 -5.72 9.74
C GLN A 163 -44.04 -5.48 8.73
N VAL A 164 -43.73 -5.47 7.42
CA VAL A 164 -44.74 -5.33 6.36
C VAL A 164 -45.75 -6.48 6.44
N ARG A 165 -45.29 -7.73 6.53
CA ARG A 165 -46.19 -8.89 6.68
C ARG A 165 -47.06 -8.83 7.95
N ARG A 166 -46.49 -8.38 9.08
CA ARG A 166 -47.27 -8.19 10.32
C ARG A 166 -48.35 -7.13 10.16
N ARG A 167 -48.05 -6.02 9.48
CA ARG A 167 -49.04 -4.97 9.20
C ARG A 167 -50.16 -5.47 8.28
N GLN A 168 -49.82 -6.20 7.22
CA GLN A 168 -50.79 -6.82 6.31
C GLN A 168 -51.71 -7.80 7.05
N ARG A 169 -51.16 -8.70 7.87
CA ARG A 169 -51.99 -9.63 8.68
C ARG A 169 -52.94 -8.90 9.62
N ARG A 170 -52.49 -7.82 10.27
CA ARG A 170 -53.34 -7.00 11.15
C ARG A 170 -54.44 -6.27 10.38
N ALA A 171 -54.15 -5.78 9.17
CA ALA A 171 -55.16 -5.13 8.33
C ALA A 171 -56.24 -6.14 7.88
N LEU A 172 -55.83 -7.34 7.45
CA LEU A 172 -56.75 -8.42 7.06
C LEU A 172 -57.64 -8.86 8.23
N ALA A 173 -57.08 -9.04 9.43
CA ALA A 173 -57.86 -9.41 10.61
C ALA A 173 -58.89 -8.34 11.01
N LYS A 174 -58.56 -7.05 10.83
CA LYS A 174 -59.50 -5.95 11.08
C LYS A 174 -60.63 -5.91 10.06
N ALA A 175 -60.33 -6.11 8.77
CA ALA A 175 -61.33 -6.17 7.72
C ALA A 175 -62.33 -7.33 7.94
N SER A 176 -61.83 -8.51 8.33
CA SER A 176 -62.70 -9.67 8.64
C SER A 176 -63.55 -9.52 9.91
N SER A 177 -63.23 -8.57 10.80
CA SER A 177 -64.00 -8.32 12.02
C SER A 177 -65.08 -7.23 11.84
N GLN A 178 -65.14 -6.58 10.68
CA GLN A 178 -66.17 -5.60 10.33
C GLN A 178 -67.28 -6.17 9.42
N GLU A 179 -67.11 -7.41 8.95
CA GLU A 179 -68.07 -8.12 8.07
C GLU A 179 -68.90 -9.19 8.80
N GLY A 180 -68.86 -9.24 10.13
CA GLY A 180 -69.71 -10.10 10.97
C GLY A 180 -70.52 -9.26 11.95
#